data_AF-A0A1M5MR78-F1
#
_entry.id   AF-A0A1M5MR78-F1
#
_cell.length_a   1.000
_cell.length_b   1.000
_cell.length_c   1.000
_cell.angle_alpha   90.00
_cell.angle_beta   90.00
_cell.angle_gamma   90.00
#
_symmetry.space_group_name_H-M   'P 1'
#
loop_
_entity.id
_entity.type
_entity.pdbx_description
1 polymer ?
#
loop_
_entity_poly.entity_id
_entity_poly.type
_entity_poly.pdbx_seq_one_letter_code
_entity_poly.pdbx_strand_id
1 'polypeptide(L)'
;EETDIEDINDIMLKIFLKLLLLKKGLDEGRIKVEVEKIFWQMREMERGYSYLQVSIIEYILGAVEKIDEEILIECIEKILPERREDLMTLAEKWRREGMEEGIRKGIEQGIAKGIEKGIEKGIEKGIEKAALNALREGLDVKLISRLTGLSVERIEELKKNLN
;
A
#
# COMPACT_ATOMS: atom_id res chain seq x y z
N GLU A 1 23.55 -22.25 -13.17
CA GLU A 1 24.21 -20.94 -13.04
C GLU A 1 23.70 -20.01 -14.14
N GLU A 2 23.90 -18.69 -14.10
CA GLU A 2 23.41 -17.75 -15.15
C GLU A 2 23.81 -18.15 -16.58
N THR A 3 24.91 -18.90 -16.72
CA THR A 3 25.38 -19.56 -17.93
C THR A 3 24.34 -20.44 -18.61
N ASP A 4 23.47 -21.12 -17.85
CA ASP A 4 22.48 -22.05 -18.42
C ASP A 4 21.31 -21.33 -19.14
N ILE A 5 21.04 -20.07 -18.78
CA ILE A 5 19.94 -19.30 -19.38
C ILE A 5 20.38 -18.66 -20.70
N GLU A 6 21.63 -18.23 -20.80
CA GLU A 6 22.13 -17.58 -22.02
C GLU A 6 22.21 -18.55 -23.22
N ASP A 7 22.42 -19.84 -22.95
CA ASP A 7 22.47 -20.90 -23.97
C ASP A 7 21.10 -21.30 -24.55
N ILE A 8 20.00 -20.76 -24.01
CA ILE A 8 18.64 -21.05 -24.47
C ILE A 8 18.41 -20.38 -25.84
N ASN A 9 18.05 -21.15 -26.86
CA ASN A 9 17.75 -20.59 -28.20
C ASN A 9 16.39 -19.88 -28.27
N ASP A 10 15.43 -20.30 -27.44
CA ASP A 10 14.10 -19.71 -27.39
C ASP A 10 14.12 -18.37 -26.62
N ILE A 11 13.94 -17.27 -27.35
CA ILE A 11 13.97 -15.90 -26.81
C ILE A 11 12.87 -15.70 -25.76
N MET A 12 11.69 -16.27 -25.99
CA MET A 12 10.54 -16.15 -25.10
C MET A 12 10.80 -16.83 -23.75
N LEU A 13 11.29 -18.07 -23.80
CA LEU A 13 11.66 -18.82 -22.61
C LEU A 13 12.79 -18.13 -21.86
N LYS A 14 13.78 -17.58 -22.58
CA LYS A 14 14.91 -16.85 -22.00
C LYS A 14 14.44 -15.60 -21.24
N ILE A 15 13.59 -14.77 -21.85
CA ILE A 15 13.00 -13.59 -21.20
C ILE A 15 12.21 -14.02 -19.96
N PHE A 16 11.35 -15.02 -20.08
CA PHE A 16 10.53 -15.50 -18.96
C PHE A 16 11.38 -15.95 -17.76
N LEU A 17 12.45 -16.71 -17.99
CA LEU A 17 13.35 -17.16 -16.93
C LEU A 17 14.08 -15.99 -16.27
N LYS A 18 14.50 -14.98 -17.04
CA LYS A 18 15.11 -13.75 -16.51
C LYS A 18 14.12 -12.94 -15.66
N LEU A 19 12.86 -12.84 -16.07
CA LEU A 19 11.83 -12.21 -15.24
C LEU A 19 11.63 -12.93 -13.89
N LEU A 20 11.67 -14.26 -13.88
CA LEU A 20 11.63 -15.03 -12.64
C LEU A 20 12.87 -14.80 -11.76
N LEU A 21 14.04 -14.57 -12.36
CA LEU A 21 15.25 -14.20 -11.61
C LEU A 21 15.12 -12.84 -10.94
N LEU A 22 14.54 -11.84 -11.61
CA LEU A 22 14.30 -10.52 -11.02
C LEU A 22 13.47 -10.64 -9.74
N LYS A 23 12.45 -11.51 -9.75
CA LYS A 23 11.60 -11.78 -8.57
C LYS A 23 12.33 -12.45 -7.40
N LYS A 24 13.45 -13.15 -7.64
CA LYS A 24 14.23 -13.79 -6.57
C LYS A 24 14.99 -12.81 -5.69
N GLY A 25 14.97 -11.50 -6.00
CA GLY A 25 15.58 -10.46 -5.18
C GLY A 25 17.08 -10.33 -5.43
N LEU A 26 17.44 -9.92 -6.64
CA LEU A 26 18.81 -9.56 -7.02
C LEU A 26 19.23 -8.23 -6.37
N ASP A 27 20.54 -7.98 -6.28
CA ASP A 27 21.05 -6.64 -5.97
C ASP A 27 20.88 -5.69 -7.16
N GLU A 28 20.89 -4.39 -6.88
CA GLU A 28 20.57 -3.32 -7.84
C GLU A 28 21.47 -3.34 -9.10
N GLY A 29 22.77 -3.61 -8.93
CA GLY A 29 23.71 -3.70 -10.04
C GLY A 29 23.38 -4.87 -10.98
N ARG A 30 23.05 -6.04 -10.41
CA ARG A 30 22.63 -7.21 -11.20
C ARG A 30 21.26 -7.04 -11.84
N ILE A 31 20.34 -6.35 -11.17
CA ILE A 31 19.02 -6.03 -11.72
C ILE A 31 19.18 -5.22 -13.01
N LYS A 32 19.99 -4.15 -13.00
CA LYS A 32 20.22 -3.31 -14.18
C LYS A 32 20.72 -4.15 -15.36
N VAL A 33 21.74 -4.99 -15.13
CA VAL A 33 22.31 -5.85 -16.17
C VAL A 33 21.26 -6.81 -16.76
N GLU A 34 20.44 -7.44 -15.91
CA GLU A 34 19.44 -8.38 -16.41
C GLU A 34 18.28 -7.70 -17.15
N VAL A 35 17.86 -6.51 -16.70
CA VAL A 35 16.86 -5.69 -17.40
C VAL A 35 17.36 -5.24 -18.77
N GLU A 36 18.61 -4.77 -18.86
CA GLU A 36 19.24 -4.42 -20.14
C GLU A 36 19.22 -5.61 -21.11
N LYS A 37 19.60 -6.81 -20.63
CA LYS A 37 19.57 -8.04 -21.44
C LYS A 37 18.15 -8.38 -21.91
N ILE A 38 17.15 -8.27 -21.05
CA ILE A 38 15.74 -8.51 -21.42
C ILE A 38 15.31 -7.54 -22.52
N PHE A 39 15.63 -6.25 -22.39
CA PHE A 39 15.28 -5.27 -23.42
C PHE A 39 15.98 -5.50 -24.75
N TRP A 40 17.25 -5.91 -24.73
CA TRP A 40 17.94 -6.34 -25.95
C TRP A 40 17.24 -7.52 -26.61
N GLN A 41 16.84 -8.52 -25.83
CA GLN A 41 16.12 -9.69 -26.34
C GLN A 41 14.76 -9.30 -26.91
N MET A 42 14.04 -8.38 -26.24
CA MET A 42 12.77 -7.85 -26.73
C MET A 42 12.92 -7.14 -28.08
N ARG A 43 14.01 -6.39 -28.28
CA ARG A 43 14.28 -5.69 -29.55
C ARG A 43 14.42 -6.64 -30.73
N GLU A 44 14.99 -7.81 -30.50
CA GLU A 44 15.18 -8.86 -31.52
C GLU A 44 13.91 -9.67 -31.80
N MET A 45 12.83 -9.47 -31.02
CA MET A 45 11.56 -10.16 -31.24
C MET A 45 10.82 -9.59 -32.47
N GLU A 46 10.11 -10.47 -33.19
CA GLU A 46 9.26 -10.05 -34.30
C GLU A 46 8.15 -9.07 -33.87
N ARG A 47 7.73 -8.18 -34.78
CA ARG A 47 6.76 -7.10 -34.50
C ARG A 47 5.39 -7.58 -33.94
N GLY A 48 5.04 -8.86 -34.10
CA GLY A 48 3.79 -9.45 -33.61
C GLY A 48 3.62 -9.47 -32.08
N TYR A 49 4.69 -9.23 -31.32
CA TYR A 49 4.71 -9.35 -29.86
C TYR A 49 4.49 -8.04 -29.09
N SER A 50 3.84 -7.04 -29.70
CA SER A 50 3.71 -5.71 -29.08
C SER A 50 3.02 -5.72 -27.71
N TYR A 51 1.93 -6.47 -27.56
CA TYR A 51 1.24 -6.62 -26.26
C TYR A 51 2.13 -7.26 -25.20
N LEU A 52 2.86 -8.29 -25.60
CA LEU A 52 3.76 -9.01 -24.71
C LEU A 52 4.92 -8.12 -24.25
N GLN A 53 5.48 -7.31 -25.15
CA GLN A 53 6.54 -6.36 -24.80
C GLN A 53 6.06 -5.36 -23.73
N VAL A 54 4.84 -4.84 -23.87
CA VAL A 54 4.21 -3.98 -22.85
C VAL A 54 4.02 -4.74 -21.53
N SER A 55 3.54 -5.98 -21.55
CA SER A 55 3.39 -6.80 -20.34
C SER A 55 4.72 -7.13 -19.65
N ILE A 56 5.81 -7.29 -20.41
CA ILE A 56 7.16 -7.48 -19.86
C ILE A 56 7.62 -6.21 -19.14
N ILE A 57 7.42 -5.03 -19.75
CA ILE A 57 7.75 -3.73 -19.12
C ILE A 57 6.91 -3.53 -17.86
N GLU A 58 5.60 -3.79 -17.92
CA GLU A 58 4.69 -3.72 -16.77
C GLU A 58 5.14 -4.68 -15.65
N TYR A 59 5.58 -5.89 -16.00
CA TYR A 59 6.13 -6.82 -15.01
C TYR A 59 7.43 -6.31 -14.39
N ILE A 60 8.40 -5.84 -15.18
CA ILE A 60 9.70 -5.37 -14.68
C ILE A 60 9.52 -4.20 -13.71
N LEU A 61 8.69 -3.24 -14.08
CA LEU A 61 8.39 -2.09 -13.24
C LEU A 61 7.81 -2.51 -11.86
N GLY A 62 7.07 -3.63 -11.80
CA GLY A 62 6.20 -3.97 -10.67
C GLY A 62 6.75 -5.10 -9.81
N ALA A 63 7.55 -5.97 -10.41
CA ALA A 63 8.26 -7.05 -9.74
C ALA A 63 9.49 -6.56 -8.99
N VAL A 64 9.96 -5.34 -9.27
CA VAL A 64 11.19 -4.83 -8.69
C VAL A 64 10.92 -3.54 -7.91
N GLU A 65 10.59 -3.70 -6.62
CA GLU A 65 10.47 -2.60 -5.65
C GLU A 65 11.73 -1.71 -5.53
N LYS A 66 12.84 -2.15 -6.13
CA LYS A 66 14.19 -1.55 -6.03
C LYS A 66 14.76 -1.03 -7.36
N ILE A 67 14.03 -1.09 -8.47
CA ILE A 67 14.50 -0.42 -9.69
C ILE A 67 14.17 1.05 -9.55
N ASP A 68 15.21 1.88 -9.57
CA ASP A 68 15.04 3.30 -9.80
C ASP A 68 14.37 3.51 -11.17
N GLU A 69 13.27 4.27 -11.17
CA GLU A 69 12.52 4.63 -12.38
C GLU A 69 13.46 5.23 -13.45
N GLU A 70 14.48 5.98 -13.01
CA GLU A 70 15.48 6.60 -13.88
C GLU A 70 16.31 5.56 -14.64
N ILE A 71 16.69 4.45 -14.00
CA ILE A 71 17.44 3.36 -14.65
C ILE A 71 16.59 2.72 -15.74
N LEU A 72 15.29 2.53 -15.50
CA LEU A 72 14.43 1.90 -16.48
C LEU A 72 14.17 2.82 -17.68
N ILE A 73 13.93 4.10 -17.42
CA ILE A 73 13.78 5.13 -18.45
C ILE A 73 15.05 5.17 -19.31
N GLU A 74 16.24 5.21 -18.68
CA GLU A 74 17.53 5.19 -19.40
C GLU A 74 17.64 3.95 -20.32
N CYS A 75 17.32 2.77 -19.80
CA CYS A 75 17.41 1.53 -20.56
C CYS A 75 16.42 1.50 -21.74
N ILE A 76 15.19 1.98 -21.55
CA ILE A 76 14.17 2.02 -22.60
C ILE A 76 14.54 3.05 -23.66
N GLU A 77 14.95 4.26 -23.28
CA GLU A 77 15.37 5.30 -24.23
C GLU A 77 16.55 4.84 -25.09
N LYS A 78 17.47 4.05 -24.51
CA LYS A 78 18.65 3.54 -25.21
C LYS A 78 18.36 2.32 -26.09
N ILE A 79 17.53 1.39 -25.65
CA ILE A 79 17.37 0.07 -26.29
C ILE A 79 16.06 -0.04 -27.08
N LEU A 80 14.97 0.53 -26.58
CA LEU A 80 13.61 0.45 -27.12
C LEU A 80 12.95 1.83 -27.22
N PRO A 81 13.53 2.80 -27.95
CA PRO A 81 13.06 4.19 -27.96
C PRO A 81 11.61 4.33 -28.44
N GLU A 82 11.13 3.42 -29.29
CA GLU A 82 9.74 3.37 -29.76
C GLU A 82 8.73 3.01 -28.66
N ARG A 83 9.19 2.41 -27.55
CA ARG A 83 8.36 2.02 -26.40
C ARG A 83 8.32 3.07 -25.29
N ARG A 84 8.96 4.22 -25.48
CA ARG A 84 8.98 5.31 -24.49
C ARG A 84 7.58 5.80 -24.11
N GLU A 85 6.67 5.89 -25.08
CA GLU A 85 5.30 6.37 -24.82
C GLU A 85 4.47 5.33 -24.03
N ASP A 86 4.68 4.05 -24.34
CA ASP A 86 4.07 2.93 -23.60
C ASP A 86 4.50 3.00 -22.12
N LEU A 87 5.78 3.29 -21.86
CA LEU A 87 6.32 3.46 -20.51
C LEU A 87 5.68 4.63 -19.76
N MET A 88 5.60 5.80 -20.39
CA MET A 88 4.99 6.99 -19.76
C MET A 88 3.53 6.73 -19.37
N THR A 89 2.80 6.02 -20.23
CA THR A 89 1.40 5.62 -19.99
C THR A 89 1.29 4.66 -18.80
N LEU A 90 2.17 3.65 -18.73
CA LEU A 90 2.21 2.71 -17.60
C LEU A 90 2.57 3.41 -16.29
N ALA A 91 3.57 4.29 -16.30
CA ALA A 91 3.98 5.07 -15.13
C ALA A 91 2.86 6.00 -14.64
N GLU A 92 2.11 6.65 -15.54
CA GLU A 92 0.94 7.44 -15.17
C GLU A 92 -0.18 6.58 -14.57
N LYS A 93 -0.48 5.43 -15.18
CA LYS A 93 -1.47 4.47 -14.67
C LYS A 93 -1.15 4.07 -13.23
N TRP A 94 0.10 3.74 -12.93
CA TRP A 94 0.51 3.31 -11.60
C TRP A 94 0.58 4.42 -10.57
N ARG A 95 1.03 5.62 -10.96
CA ARG A 95 0.94 6.80 -10.07
C ARG A 95 -0.50 7.04 -9.64
N ARG A 96 -1.45 6.92 -10.58
CA ARG A 96 -2.88 7.01 -10.28
C ARG A 96 -3.35 5.87 -9.37
N GLU A 97 -3.05 4.62 -9.69
CA GLU A 97 -3.44 3.46 -8.87
C GLU A 97 -2.85 3.55 -7.44
N GLY A 98 -1.59 3.95 -7.31
CA GLY A 98 -0.93 4.17 -6.02
C GLY A 98 -1.57 5.32 -5.22
N MET A 99 -1.96 6.41 -5.89
CA MET A 99 -2.68 7.52 -5.26
C MET A 99 -4.07 7.09 -4.80
N GLU A 100 -4.83 6.39 -5.64
CA GLU A 100 -6.16 5.86 -5.30
C GLU A 100 -6.07 4.89 -4.11
N GLU A 101 -5.08 4.00 -4.10
CA GLU A 101 -4.82 3.08 -2.98
C GLU A 101 -4.48 3.84 -1.70
N GLY A 102 -3.62 4.85 -1.79
CA GLY A 102 -3.23 5.70 -0.67
C GLY A 102 -4.42 6.45 -0.07
N ILE A 103 -5.28 7.03 -0.92
CA ILE A 103 -6.51 7.70 -0.50
C ILE A 103 -7.45 6.70 0.17
N ARG A 104 -7.67 5.52 -0.43
CA ARG A 104 -8.55 4.49 0.12
C ARG A 104 -8.11 4.05 1.51
N LYS A 105 -6.82 3.71 1.67
CA LYS A 105 -6.23 3.35 2.96
C LYS A 105 -6.36 4.49 3.98
N GLY A 106 -6.11 5.72 3.56
CA GLY A 106 -6.24 6.90 4.42
C GLY A 106 -7.66 7.11 4.93
N ILE A 107 -8.66 6.99 4.05
CA ILE A 107 -10.08 7.09 4.39
C ILE A 107 -10.49 5.97 5.35
N GLU A 108 -10.15 4.73 5.04
CA GLU A 108 -10.49 3.57 5.86
C GLU A 108 -9.92 3.70 7.28
N GLN A 109 -8.63 4.03 7.40
CA GLN A 109 -7.99 4.27 8.69
C GLN A 109 -8.60 5.47 9.43
N GLY A 110 -8.94 6.54 8.71
CA GLY A 110 -9.57 7.73 9.28
C GLY A 110 -10.95 7.44 9.86
N ILE A 111 -11.78 6.71 9.11
CA ILE A 111 -13.12 6.29 9.53
C ILE A 111 -13.03 5.36 10.73
N ALA A 112 -12.17 4.34 10.70
CA ALA A 112 -12.02 3.40 11.80
C ALA A 112 -11.62 4.11 13.11
N LYS A 113 -10.59 4.96 13.06
CA LYS A 113 -10.15 5.76 14.22
C LYS A 113 -11.22 6.75 14.69
N GLY A 114 -11.97 7.33 13.75
CA GLY A 114 -13.05 8.28 14.05
C GLY A 114 -14.22 7.61 14.78
N ILE A 115 -14.65 6.44 14.30
CA ILE A 115 -15.73 5.64 14.89
C ILE A 115 -15.33 5.17 16.29
N GLU A 116 -14.13 4.61 16.45
CA GLU A 116 -13.63 4.12 17.74
C GLU A 116 -13.64 5.24 18.79
N LYS A 117 -13.00 6.38 18.49
CA LYS A 117 -12.98 7.55 19.39
C LYS A 117 -14.38 8.13 19.64
N GLY A 118 -15.25 8.07 18.64
CA GLY A 118 -16.63 8.55 18.76
C GLY A 118 -17.46 7.69 19.71
N ILE A 119 -17.36 6.36 19.58
CA ILE A 119 -18.05 5.39 20.44
C ILE A 119 -17.54 5.49 21.87
N GLU A 120 -16.23 5.52 22.09
CA GLU A 120 -15.62 5.62 23.42
C GLU A 120 -16.10 6.88 24.16
N LYS A 121 -15.98 8.05 23.52
CA LYS A 121 -16.46 9.33 24.09
C LYS A 121 -17.98 9.34 24.29
N GLY A 122 -18.72 8.69 23.40
CA GLY A 122 -20.17 8.58 23.50
C GLY A 122 -20.61 7.76 24.71
N ILE A 123 -19.96 6.61 24.93
CA ILE A 123 -20.18 5.73 26.08
C ILE A 123 -19.82 6.47 27.38
N GLU A 124 -18.63 7.08 27.46
CA GLU A 124 -18.19 7.83 28.64
C GLU A 124 -19.20 8.93 29.01
N LYS A 125 -19.56 9.79 28.05
CA LYS A 125 -20.57 10.84 28.27
C LYS A 125 -21.94 10.28 28.63
N GLY A 126 -22.33 9.14 28.07
CA GLY A 126 -23.57 8.45 28.39
C GLY A 126 -23.61 7.97 29.84
N ILE A 127 -22.53 7.35 30.30
CA ILE A 127 -22.34 6.87 31.67
C ILE A 127 -22.38 8.05 32.65
N GLU A 128 -21.67 9.14 32.36
CA GLU A 128 -21.69 10.34 33.21
C GLU A 128 -23.07 11.00 33.27
N LYS A 129 -23.78 11.09 32.14
CA LYS A 129 -25.15 11.61 32.10
C LYS A 129 -26.10 10.76 32.93
N ALA A 130 -25.96 9.43 32.87
CA ALA A 130 -26.75 8.52 33.70
C ALA A 130 -26.44 8.71 35.20
N ALA A 131 -25.16 8.87 35.57
CA ALA A 131 -24.76 9.15 36.94
C ALA A 131 -25.31 10.48 37.47
N LEU A 132 -25.24 11.55 36.67
CA LEU A 132 -25.82 12.86 36.99
C LEU A 132 -27.33 12.78 37.23
N ASN A 133 -28.06 12.07 36.36
CA ASN A 133 -29.49 11.88 36.54
C ASN A 133 -29.80 11.09 37.83
N ALA A 134 -29.04 10.03 38.11
CA ALA A 134 -29.19 9.27 39.36
C ALA A 134 -28.91 10.12 40.62
N LEU A 135 -27.91 11.01 40.57
CA LEU A 135 -27.64 11.97 41.65
C LEU A 135 -28.80 12.93 41.87
N ARG A 136 -29.42 13.44 40.80
CA ARG A 136 -30.60 14.32 40.87
C ARG A 136 -31.82 13.64 41.49
N GLU A 137 -31.99 12.35 41.23
CA GLU A 137 -33.03 11.51 41.84
C GLU A 137 -32.70 11.09 43.29
N GLY A 138 -31.55 11.52 43.84
CA GLY A 138 -31.18 11.28 45.22
C GLY A 138 -30.60 9.89 45.50
N LEU A 139 -30.14 9.16 44.47
CA LEU A 139 -29.47 7.87 44.67
C LEU A 139 -28.12 8.04 45.39
N ASP A 140 -27.77 7.06 46.22
CA ASP A 140 -26.50 7.03 46.95
C ASP A 140 -25.29 6.87 46.02
N VAL A 141 -24.20 7.58 46.33
CA VAL A 141 -22.96 7.60 45.53
C VAL A 141 -22.35 6.21 45.37
N LYS A 142 -22.38 5.35 46.40
CA LYS A 142 -21.84 3.99 46.29
C LYS A 142 -22.72 3.10 45.41
N LEU A 143 -24.04 3.34 45.37
CA LEU A 143 -24.93 2.64 44.46
C LEU A 143 -24.67 3.06 43.00
N ILE A 144 -24.52 4.37 42.75
CA ILE A 144 -24.22 4.88 41.41
C ILE A 144 -22.88 4.32 40.91
N SER A 145 -21.84 4.36 41.74
CA SER A 145 -20.51 3.80 41.40
C SER A 145 -20.59 2.34 40.98
N ARG A 146 -21.34 1.51 41.71
CA ARG A 146 -21.52 0.09 41.36
C ARG A 146 -22.29 -0.12 40.05
N LEU A 147 -23.24 0.75 39.71
CA LEU A 147 -24.09 0.59 38.52
C LEU A 147 -23.45 1.15 37.24
N THR A 148 -22.72 2.26 37.36
CA THR A 148 -22.13 2.97 36.22
C THR A 148 -20.68 2.58 35.96
N GLY A 149 -20.02 1.95 36.95
CA GLY A 149 -18.59 1.63 36.90
C GLY A 149 -17.69 2.86 37.11
N LEU A 150 -18.25 4.04 37.35
CA LEU A 150 -17.49 5.24 37.68
C LEU A 150 -16.89 5.13 39.09
N SER A 151 -15.72 5.72 39.30
CA SER A 151 -15.15 5.85 40.63
C SER A 151 -15.98 6.81 41.50
N VAL A 152 -15.90 6.62 42.82
CA VAL A 152 -16.58 7.49 43.78
C VAL A 152 -16.07 8.93 43.62
N GLU A 153 -14.78 9.12 43.38
CA GLU A 153 -14.16 10.42 43.14
C GLU A 153 -14.77 11.11 41.93
N ARG A 154 -14.95 10.39 40.81
CA ARG A 154 -15.55 10.95 39.59
C ARG A 154 -17.01 11.35 39.81
N ILE A 155 -17.77 10.57 40.56
CA ILE A 155 -19.17 10.88 40.88
C ILE A 155 -19.26 12.10 41.80
N GLU A 156 -18.37 12.23 42.78
CA GLU A 156 -18.30 13.41 43.67
C GLU A 156 -17.88 14.68 42.90
N GLU A 157 -16.99 14.58 41.90
CA GLU A 157 -16.71 15.69 40.98
C GLU A 157 -17.95 16.11 40.18
N LEU A 158 -18.67 15.15 39.59
CA LEU A 158 -19.91 15.41 38.87
C LEU A 158 -20.97 16.07 39.77
N LYS A 159 -21.05 15.64 41.03
CA LYS A 159 -21.95 16.22 42.05
C LYS A 159 -21.59 17.66 42.42
N LYS A 160 -20.29 18.01 42.48
CA LYS A 160 -19.85 19.39 42.71
C LYS A 160 -20.24 20.32 41.56
N ASN A 161 -20.22 19.83 40.32
CA ASN A 161 -20.61 20.59 39.13
C ASN A 161 -22.14 20.76 38.97
N LEU A 162 -22.94 20.15 39.86
CA LEU A 162 -24.40 20.28 39.92
C LEU A 162 -24.86 21.42 40.85
N ASN A 163 -23.99 21.86 41.76
CA ASN A 163 -24.21 22.94 42.74
C ASN A 163 -23.62 24.26 42.24
#